data_AF-A0A7S1SR24-F1
#
_entry.id   AF-A0A7S1SR24-F1
#
_cell.length_a   1.000
_cell.length_b   1.000
_cell.length_c   1.000
_cell.angle_alpha   90.00
_cell.angle_beta   90.00
_cell.angle_gamma   90.00
#
_symmetry.space_group_name_H-M   'P 1'
#
loop_
_entity.id
_entity.type
_entity.pdbx_description
1 polymer ?
#
loop_
_entity_poly.entity_id
_entity_poly.type
_entity_poly.pdbx_seq_one_letter_code
_entity_poly.pdbx_strand_id
1 'polypeptide(L)'
;VAYMVLWVINLVGCVWFFMGSWHAFEGLDNWIASYIGSPALEDGCGAIMFTWQPEMVTGKRNPCPWVDKADIPRVSLGTAYVYSCYWALTTLSTVGYGDILPKSSGEYWFAVFVMVIGVAGFA
;
A
#
# COMPACT_ATOMS: atom_id res chain seq x y z
N VAL A 1 -8.66 -20.78 15.99
CA VAL A 1 -9.32 -20.02 14.91
C VAL A 1 -9.02 -18.53 14.98
N ALA A 2 -9.50 -17.78 15.99
CA ALA A 2 -9.23 -16.33 16.08
C ALA A 2 -7.73 -15.95 16.04
N TYR A 3 -6.89 -16.64 16.82
CA TYR A 3 -5.43 -16.42 16.80
C TYR A 3 -4.77 -16.73 15.44
N MET A 4 -5.28 -17.75 14.73
CA MET A 4 -4.78 -18.10 13.39
C MET A 4 -5.14 -17.00 12.39
N VAL A 5 -6.38 -16.49 12.44
CA VAL A 5 -6.83 -15.38 11.58
C VAL A 5 -6.02 -14.11 11.85
N LEU A 6 -5.81 -13.74 13.11
CA LEU A 6 -4.99 -12.56 13.47
C LEU A 6 -3.55 -12.69 12.98
N TRP A 7 -2.98 -13.89 13.06
CA TRP A 7 -1.62 -14.14 12.59
C TRP A 7 -1.51 -14.05 11.07
N VAL A 8 -2.47 -14.60 10.33
CA VAL A 8 -2.53 -14.51 8.87
C VAL A 8 -2.71 -13.05 8.42
N ILE A 9 -3.59 -12.28 9.07
CA ILE A 9 -3.78 -10.85 8.79
C ILE A 9 -2.47 -10.08 9.01
N ASN A 10 -1.76 -10.33 10.12
CA ASN A 10 -0.49 -9.66 10.40
C ASN A 10 0.56 -9.98 9.34
N LEU A 11 0.71 -11.25 8.95
CA LEU A 11 1.66 -11.64 7.93
C LEU A 11 1.34 -11.03 6.56
N VAL A 12 0.09 -11.14 6.12
CA VAL A 12 -0.36 -10.56 4.85
C VAL A 12 -0.19 -9.04 4.87
N GLY A 13 -0.58 -8.40 5.97
CA GLY A 13 -0.39 -6.97 6.19
C GLY A 13 1.08 -6.53 6.15
N CYS A 14 1.98 -7.30 6.77
CA CYS A 14 3.43 -7.04 6.72
C CYS A 14 3.98 -7.12 5.29
N VAL A 15 3.60 -8.15 4.53
CA VAL A 15 4.05 -8.30 3.14
C VAL A 15 3.46 -7.21 2.24
N TRP A 16 2.18 -6.88 2.43
CA TRP A 16 1.52 -5.80 1.68
C TRP A 16 2.14 -4.43 1.95
N PHE A 17 2.43 -4.14 3.23
CA PHE A 17 3.15 -2.97 3.66
C PHE A 17 4.55 -2.90 3.03
N PHE A 18 5.28 -4.01 3.07
CA PHE A 18 6.63 -4.08 2.51
C PHE A 18 6.63 -3.83 1.00
N MET A 19 5.74 -4.47 0.24
CA MET A 19 5.64 -4.26 -1.21
C MET A 19 5.34 -2.80 -1.56
N GLY A 20 4.33 -2.20 -0.91
CA GLY A 20 3.96 -0.81 -1.16
C GLY A 20 5.07 0.16 -0.77
N SER A 21 5.70 -0.08 0.39
CA SER A 21 6.80 0.77 0.87
C SER A 21 8.03 0.65 -0.02
N TRP A 22 8.38 -0.56 -0.47
CA TRP A 22 9.51 -0.79 -1.37
C TRP A 22 9.32 -0.07 -2.72
N HIS A 23 8.14 -0.20 -3.34
CA HIS A 23 7.84 0.51 -4.59
C HIS A 23 7.80 2.03 -4.37
N ALA A 24 7.30 2.50 -3.22
CA ALA A 24 7.35 3.90 -2.84
C ALA A 24 8.80 4.40 -2.69
N PHE A 25 9.73 3.59 -2.16
CA PHE A 25 11.16 3.92 -2.12
C PHE A 25 11.78 4.00 -3.52
N GLU A 26 11.37 3.13 -4.44
CA GLU A 26 11.87 3.14 -5.82
C GLU A 26 11.22 4.25 -6.69
N GLY A 27 10.18 4.91 -6.20
CA GLY A 27 9.41 5.89 -6.97
C GLY A 27 8.56 5.24 -8.08
N LEU A 28 8.13 4.00 -7.87
CA LEU A 28 7.25 3.24 -8.77
C LEU A 28 5.79 3.33 -8.32
N ASP A 29 4.87 3.06 -9.24
CA ASP A 29 3.44 3.00 -8.94
C ASP A 29 3.16 1.95 -7.86
N ASN A 30 2.42 2.36 -6.85
CA ASN A 30 2.13 1.53 -5.67
C ASN A 30 0.78 1.88 -5.07
N TRP A 31 0.22 0.95 -4.29
CA TRP A 31 -1.08 1.14 -3.67
C TRP A 31 -1.10 2.27 -2.62
N ILE A 32 -0.02 2.47 -1.86
CA ILE A 32 0.03 3.43 -0.74
C ILE A 32 -0.15 4.84 -1.27
N ALA A 33 0.60 5.16 -2.31
CA ALA A 33 0.62 6.48 -2.91
C ALA A 33 -0.66 6.76 -3.71
N SER A 34 -1.31 5.71 -4.25
CA SER A 34 -2.64 5.84 -4.84
C SER A 34 -3.76 6.03 -3.80
N TYR A 35 -3.62 5.50 -2.59
CA TYR A 35 -4.68 5.53 -1.58
C TYR A 35 -4.55 6.71 -0.61
N ILE A 36 -3.33 6.99 -0.14
CA ILE A 36 -3.00 8.04 0.83
C ILE A 36 -2.48 9.31 0.14
N GLY A 37 -2.20 9.24 -1.17
CA GLY A 37 -1.70 10.38 -1.94
C GLY A 37 -2.59 11.60 -1.87
N SER A 38 -2.02 12.77 -2.15
CA SER A 38 -2.75 14.04 -2.02
C SER A 38 -3.85 14.12 -3.09
N PRO A 39 -5.12 14.41 -2.70
CA PRO A 39 -6.20 14.66 -3.65
C PRO A 39 -5.97 15.93 -4.50
N ALA A 40 -5.01 16.78 -4.14
CA ALA A 40 -4.62 17.93 -4.96
C ALA A 40 -3.89 17.52 -6.25
N LEU A 41 -3.41 16.28 -6.34
CA LEU A 41 -2.85 15.68 -7.57
C LEU A 41 -3.98 14.97 -8.33
N GLU A 42 -4.86 15.74 -8.96
CA GLU A 42 -5.99 15.25 -9.77
C GLU A 42 -5.54 14.31 -10.92
N ASP A 43 -4.25 14.36 -11.27
CA ASP A 43 -3.63 13.60 -12.36
C ASP A 43 -3.24 12.15 -12.00
N GLY A 44 -3.52 11.68 -10.78
CA GLY A 44 -3.27 10.28 -10.37
C GLY A 44 -1.79 9.95 -10.11
N CYS A 45 -0.90 10.94 -10.14
CA CYS A 45 0.53 10.78 -9.93
C CYS A 45 0.93 10.44 -8.48
N GLY A 46 -0.04 10.48 -7.55
CA GLY A 46 -0.03 9.91 -6.20
C GLY A 46 1.37 9.72 -5.64
N ALA A 47 2.00 10.80 -5.17
CA ALA A 47 3.29 10.73 -4.49
C ALA A 47 3.07 10.82 -2.97
N ILE A 48 3.90 10.11 -2.20
CA ILE A 48 3.94 10.20 -0.74
C ILE A 48 5.38 10.28 -0.28
N MET A 49 5.61 10.85 0.91
CA MET A 49 6.89 10.77 1.60
C MET A 49 6.71 10.12 2.96
N PHE A 50 7.57 9.17 3.31
CA PHE A 50 7.60 8.67 4.68
C PHE A 50 8.24 9.71 5.61
N THR A 51 7.69 9.90 6.81
CA THR A 51 8.16 10.91 7.78
C THR A 51 9.62 10.77 8.20
N TRP A 52 10.20 9.58 8.09
CA TRP A 52 11.61 9.30 8.40
C TRP A 52 12.56 9.60 7.22
N GLN A 53 12.07 10.17 6.12
CA GLN A 53 12.85 10.53 4.93
C GLN A 53 12.90 12.07 4.81
N PRO A 54 14.00 12.73 5.25
CA PRO A 54 14.10 14.19 5.23
C PRO A 54 14.38 14.77 3.83
N GLU A 55 14.85 13.94 2.89
CA GLU A 55 15.07 14.30 1.49
C GLU A 55 14.68 13.07 0.67
N MET A 56 13.97 13.26 -0.44
CA MET A 56 13.86 12.21 -1.46
C MET A 56 15.29 11.84 -1.87
N VAL A 57 15.85 10.76 -1.31
CA VAL A 57 16.77 9.92 -2.08
C VAL A 57 15.86 9.37 -3.15
N THR A 58 15.75 10.15 -4.22
CA THR A 58 15.00 9.81 -5.39
C THR A 58 15.45 8.40 -5.74
N GLY A 59 14.51 7.44 -5.60
CA GLY A 59 14.42 6.41 -6.61
C GLY A 59 14.62 7.11 -7.95
N LYS A 60 15.32 6.48 -8.88
CA LYS A 60 15.91 7.10 -10.09
C LYS A 60 14.95 7.94 -10.97
N ARG A 61 13.67 8.11 -10.60
CA ARG A 61 12.59 8.85 -11.25
C ARG A 61 11.88 9.77 -10.26
N ASN A 62 11.65 11.03 -10.64
CA ASN A 62 10.69 11.91 -9.98
C ASN A 62 9.30 11.53 -10.51
N PRO A 63 8.40 10.92 -9.71
CA PRO A 63 7.09 10.51 -10.20
C PRO A 63 6.28 11.71 -10.71
N CYS A 64 6.36 12.85 -10.02
CA CYS A 64 5.70 14.10 -10.40
C CYS A 64 6.71 15.26 -10.45
N PRO A 65 7.40 15.51 -11.58
CA PRO A 65 8.38 16.59 -11.71
C PRO A 65 7.80 18.00 -11.54
N TRP A 66 6.49 18.16 -11.71
CA TRP A 66 5.79 19.45 -11.67
C TRP A 66 5.24 19.82 -10.28
N VAL A 67 5.40 18.96 -9.27
CA VAL A 67 4.86 19.19 -7.93
C VAL A 67 5.97 19.55 -6.97
N ASP A 68 5.76 20.64 -6.22
CA ASP A 68 6.68 21.06 -5.20
C ASP A 68 6.73 20.05 -4.06
N LYS A 69 7.94 19.78 -3.55
CA LYS A 69 8.16 18.81 -2.47
C LYS A 69 7.34 19.11 -1.21
N ALA A 70 6.97 20.37 -1.01
CA ALA A 70 6.18 20.83 0.13
C ALA A 70 4.73 20.33 0.09
N ASP A 71 4.18 20.09 -1.10
CA ASP A 71 2.78 19.69 -1.30
C ASP A 71 2.58 18.17 -1.26
N ILE A 72 3.67 17.41 -1.15
CA ILE A 72 3.63 15.94 -1.07
C ILE A 72 3.28 15.53 0.37
N PRO A 73 2.22 14.72 0.57
CA PRO A 73 1.79 14.33 1.91
C PRO A 73 2.82 13.44 2.59
N ARG A 74 3.03 13.69 3.88
CA ARG A 74 3.94 12.93 4.73
C ARG A 74 3.17 11.86 5.49
N VAL A 75 3.52 10.60 5.28
CA VAL A 75 2.87 9.43 5.85
C VAL A 75 3.75 8.80 6.91
N SER A 76 3.18 8.49 8.08
CA SER A 76 3.89 7.75 9.11
C SER A 76 3.88 6.24 8.81
N LEU A 77 4.92 5.52 9.25
CA LEU A 77 4.99 4.05 9.10
C LEU A 77 3.77 3.36 9.74
N GLY A 78 3.34 3.83 10.91
CA GLY A 78 2.19 3.27 11.61
C GLY A 78 0.89 3.42 10.83
N THR A 79 0.67 4.59 10.20
CA THR A 79 -0.52 4.84 9.38
C THR A 79 -0.58 3.88 8.19
N ALA A 80 0.51 3.79 7.42
CA ALA A 80 0.56 2.89 6.26
C ALA A 80 0.43 1.41 6.65
N TYR A 81 1.00 1.01 7.80
CA TYR A 81 0.85 -0.34 8.32
C TYR A 81 -0.59 -0.67 8.73
N VAL A 82 -1.29 0.25 9.40
CA VAL A 82 -2.71 0.07 9.77
C VAL A 82 -3.56 -0.11 8.51
N TYR A 83 -3.34 0.67 7.46
CA TYR A 83 -4.04 0.49 6.19
C TYR A 83 -3.71 -0.84 5.50
N SER A 84 -2.48 -1.33 5.68
CA SER A 84 -2.08 -2.65 5.16
C SER A 84 -2.82 -3.79 5.87
N CYS A 85 -2.94 -3.71 7.20
CA CYS A 85 -3.75 -4.65 7.98
C CYS A 85 -5.24 -4.56 7.63
N TYR A 86 -5.75 -3.34 7.37
CA TYR A 86 -7.12 -3.14 6.91
C TYR A 86 -7.34 -3.81 5.54
N TRP A 87 -6.45 -3.62 4.56
CA TRP A 87 -6.52 -4.31 3.27
C TRP A 87 -6.49 -5.84 3.43
N ALA A 88 -5.58 -6.34 4.27
CA ALA A 88 -5.50 -7.77 4.56
C ALA A 88 -6.80 -8.30 5.18
N LEU A 89 -7.37 -7.57 6.16
CA LEU A 89 -8.62 -7.93 6.81
C LEU A 89 -9.80 -7.92 5.81
N THR A 90 -9.97 -6.87 5.01
CA THR A 90 -11.11 -6.74 4.09
C THR A 90 -11.04 -7.75 2.94
N THR A 91 -9.83 -8.09 2.49
CA THR A 91 -9.60 -9.11 1.46
C THR A 91 -9.83 -10.52 2.02
N LEU A 92 -9.21 -10.83 3.17
CA LEU A 92 -9.34 -12.15 3.79
C LEU A 92 -10.77 -12.40 4.27
N SER A 93 -11.51 -11.39 4.72
CA SER A 93 -12.93 -11.49 5.11
C SER A 93 -13.90 -11.43 3.94
N THR A 94 -13.40 -11.29 2.70
CA THR A 94 -14.19 -11.17 1.45
C THR A 94 -15.13 -9.97 1.40
N VAL A 95 -14.96 -8.97 2.28
CA VAL A 95 -15.76 -7.73 2.28
C VAL A 95 -15.41 -6.87 1.06
N GLY A 96 -14.11 -6.69 0.79
CA GLY A 96 -13.61 -6.09 -0.45
C GLY A 96 -14.22 -4.73 -0.83
N TYR A 97 -14.04 -3.68 -0.01
CA TYR A 97 -14.56 -2.34 -0.31
C TYR A 97 -14.06 -1.73 -1.63
N GLY A 98 -12.91 -2.19 -2.13
CA GLY A 98 -12.34 -1.74 -3.41
C GLY A 98 -11.65 -0.38 -3.37
N ASP A 99 -11.40 0.15 -2.17
CA ASP A 99 -10.74 1.43 -1.94
C ASP A 99 -9.22 1.35 -2.08
N ILE A 100 -8.61 0.25 -1.64
CA ILE A 100 -7.20 -0.06 -1.85
C ILE A 100 -7.06 -1.06 -2.99
N LEU A 101 -6.39 -0.62 -4.07
CA LEU A 101 -6.21 -1.38 -5.30
C LEU A 101 -4.71 -1.60 -5.59
N PRO A 102 -4.31 -2.80 -6.05
CA PRO A 102 -2.96 -3.03 -6.57
C PRO A 102 -2.69 -2.13 -7.79
N LYS A 103 -1.46 -1.63 -7.90
CA LYS A 103 -0.97 -0.79 -9.00
C LYS A 103 0.17 -1.45 -9.77
N SER A 104 1.01 -2.22 -9.09
CA SER A 104 2.11 -2.94 -9.75
C SER A 104 1.74 -4.40 -10.07
N SER A 105 2.35 -4.98 -11.11
CA SER A 105 2.12 -6.39 -11.47
C SER A 105 2.41 -7.35 -10.32
N GLY A 106 3.39 -7.02 -9.46
CA GLY A 106 3.68 -7.81 -8.26
C GLY A 106 2.57 -7.73 -7.21
N GLU A 107 2.02 -6.53 -6.99
CA GLU A 107 0.86 -6.33 -6.11
C GLU A 107 -0.38 -7.09 -6.61
N TYR A 108 -0.62 -7.11 -7.92
CA TYR A 108 -1.71 -7.90 -8.52
C TYR A 108 -1.56 -9.41 -8.25
N TRP A 109 -0.38 -9.98 -8.52
CA TRP A 109 -0.14 -11.41 -8.29
C TRP A 109 -0.29 -11.79 -6.82
N PHE A 110 0.21 -10.95 -5.91
CA PHE A 110 0.06 -11.17 -4.48
C PHE A 110 -1.41 -11.06 -4.05
N ALA A 111 -2.16 -10.07 -4.54
CA ALA A 111 -3.58 -9.92 -4.24
C ALA A 111 -4.38 -11.17 -4.65
N VAL A 112 -4.12 -11.70 -5.85
CA VAL A 112 -4.73 -12.96 -6.32
C VAL A 112 -4.43 -14.12 -5.37
N PHE A 113 -3.17 -14.27 -4.95
CA PHE A 113 -2.76 -15.33 -4.02
C PHE A 113 -3.47 -15.22 -2.66
N VAL A 114 -3.57 -14.01 -2.11
CA VAL A 114 -4.28 -13.74 -0.85
C VAL A 114 -5.77 -14.03 -0.96
N MET A 115 -6.41 -13.69 -2.09
CA MET A 115 -7.82 -14.01 -2.33
C MET A 115 -8.07 -15.53 -2.30
N VAL A 116 -7.20 -16.32 -2.94
CA VAL A 116 -7.28 -17.80 -2.92
C VAL A 116 -7.13 -18.34 -1.49
N ILE A 117 -6.17 -17.81 -0.71
CA ILE A 117 -6.00 -18.19 0.71
C ILE A 117 -7.25 -17.84 1.53
N GLY A 118 -7.81 -16.64 1.31
CA GLY A 118 -9.01 -16.19 2.02
C GLY A 118 -10.19 -17.14 1.81
N VAL A 119 -10.45 -17.54 0.56
CA VAL A 119 -11.52 -18.50 0.23
C VAL A 119 -11.23 -19.88 0.84
N ALA A 120 -10.00 -20.37 0.71
CA ALA A 120 -9.61 -21.67 1.27
C ALA A 120 -9.65 -21.72 2.81
N GLY A 121 -9.46 -20.58 3.49
CA GLY A 121 -9.50 -20.48 4.94
C GLY A 121 -10.91 -20.46 5.54
N PHE A 122 -11.94 -20.17 4.73
CA PHE A 122 -13.35 -20.22 5.15
C PHE A 122 -14.09 -21.49 4.73
N ALA A 123 -13.50 -22.30 3.84
CA ALA A 123 -14.00 -23.61 3.44
C ALA A 123 -13.71 -24.67 4.51
#